data_AF-A0A8H3GSP3-F1
#
_entry.id   AF-A0A8H3GSP3-F1
#
_cell.length_a   1.000
_cell.length_b   1.000
_cell.length_c   1.000
_cell.angle_alpha   90.00
_cell.angle_beta   90.00
_cell.angle_gamma   90.00
#
_symmetry.space_group_name_H-M   'P 1'
#
loop_
_entity.id
_entity.type
_entity.pdbx_description
1 polymer ?
#
loop_
_entity_poly.entity_id
_entity_poly.type
_entity_poly.pdbx_seq_one_letter_code
_entity_poly.pdbx_strand_id
1 'polypeptide(L)'
;MRVQSQKADEDRGFRVVSQSSPGGLLNQAVRNKESDILISSIIQGFTSHPLPTLPLKGPSSGSSTNPHAPFTHLHFSHIRQVDYSLFHTMPSTQSNYMLPVDPLSLSRIRSNLIRLEDTIIFSLIERAQFALNPRIYERNCFDELKDMDWKGSWLEWFLKETETFHAKARRYTSPDECPFTPESELPTPVLPPLKFPQILHPNNINVNSSIMTFYTRAIVPRITRRATQELSMLKRGAGIVGDEEYEDDGNYGSAATIDVEVLQAISKRVHYGKFVSESKFRSHPADFIPHILNPNPQQLLKLITKPEVEATLLDRVQRKTSIYAQELNPGGEPIKNSNGVGKWKIDVECVRDLYENWIIPLTKEVEVDYLLHRLDGLSQDEIDELMGSH
;
A
#
# COMPACT_ATOMS: atom_id res chain seq x y z
N MET A 1 4.46 -14.84 -53.54
CA MET A 1 3.22 -15.59 -53.87
C MET A 1 3.64 -17.00 -54.28
N ARG A 2 3.05 -18.06 -53.68
CA ARG A 2 3.30 -19.51 -53.90
C ARG A 2 4.67 -19.97 -54.47
N VAL A 3 5.43 -20.69 -53.64
CA VAL A 3 5.82 -22.09 -53.96
C VAL A 3 5.64 -22.93 -52.68
N GLN A 4 5.08 -24.13 -52.81
CA GLN A 4 5.21 -25.22 -51.84
C GLN A 4 5.93 -26.37 -52.53
N SER A 5 6.73 -27.14 -51.79
CA SER A 5 7.03 -28.53 -52.13
C SER A 5 7.13 -29.35 -50.85
N GLN A 6 6.58 -30.57 -50.89
CA GLN A 6 6.68 -31.58 -49.83
C GLN A 6 7.67 -32.69 -50.26
N LYS A 7 7.78 -33.72 -49.39
CA LYS A 7 8.39 -35.05 -49.57
C LYS A 7 9.90 -35.17 -49.29
N ALA A 8 10.40 -36.29 -48.75
CA ALA A 8 9.76 -37.43 -48.04
C ALA A 8 10.83 -38.42 -47.49
N ASP A 9 10.46 -39.25 -46.49
CA ASP A 9 10.92 -40.64 -46.15
C ASP A 9 12.46 -40.93 -46.13
N GLU A 10 13.06 -42.11 -45.86
CA GLU A 10 12.78 -43.47 -45.31
C GLU A 10 14.17 -43.93 -44.72
N ASP A 11 14.43 -44.79 -43.73
CA ASP A 11 13.68 -45.61 -42.75
C ASP A 11 14.64 -46.08 -41.62
N ARG A 12 14.12 -46.78 -40.59
CA ARG A 12 14.81 -47.67 -39.61
C ARG A 12 15.75 -46.99 -38.58
N GLY A 13 15.91 -47.55 -37.38
CA GLY A 13 15.17 -48.66 -36.78
C GLY A 13 15.84 -49.31 -35.55
N PHE A 14 15.21 -50.39 -35.08
CA PHE A 14 15.61 -51.28 -33.98
C PHE A 14 15.51 -50.78 -32.53
N ARG A 15 15.43 -51.76 -31.63
CA ARG A 15 14.83 -51.71 -30.29
C ARG A 15 15.57 -52.68 -29.38
N VAL A 16 16.11 -52.20 -28.27
CA VAL A 16 16.61 -53.05 -27.16
C VAL A 16 15.96 -52.56 -25.87
N VAL A 17 15.56 -53.50 -25.01
CA VAL A 17 14.89 -53.22 -23.74
C VAL A 17 15.84 -53.54 -22.59
N SER A 18 16.01 -52.60 -21.67
CA SER A 18 16.56 -52.85 -20.34
C SER A 18 15.73 -52.07 -19.32
N GLN A 19 15.39 -52.70 -18.20
CA GLN A 19 14.50 -52.12 -17.18
C GLN A 19 15.32 -51.46 -16.06
N SER A 20 14.90 -50.27 -15.62
CA SER A 20 15.31 -49.68 -14.33
C SER A 20 14.23 -48.73 -13.80
N SER A 21 14.14 -48.60 -12.48
CA SER A 21 12.95 -48.18 -11.72
C SER A 21 12.35 -46.78 -12.03
N PRO A 22 11.02 -46.61 -12.04
CA PRO A 22 10.34 -45.34 -12.30
C PRO A 22 10.22 -44.46 -11.02
N GLY A 23 11.32 -43.81 -10.61
CA GLY A 23 11.34 -42.95 -9.41
C GLY A 23 11.11 -41.45 -9.62
N GLY A 24 11.47 -40.90 -10.79
CA GLY A 24 11.62 -39.44 -10.94
C GLY A 24 10.39 -38.64 -11.42
N LEU A 25 9.58 -39.20 -12.31
CA LEU A 25 8.68 -38.38 -13.15
C LEU A 25 7.35 -37.97 -12.49
N LEU A 26 6.87 -38.71 -11.49
CA LEU A 26 5.66 -38.34 -10.73
C LEU A 26 5.83 -37.03 -9.96
N ASN A 27 6.98 -36.82 -9.32
CA ASN A 27 7.25 -35.63 -8.50
C ASN A 27 7.46 -34.33 -9.30
N GLN A 28 7.40 -34.35 -10.63
CA GLN A 28 7.41 -33.15 -11.47
C GLN A 28 6.03 -32.91 -12.11
N ALA A 29 5.32 -33.98 -12.51
CA ALA A 29 3.93 -33.89 -12.95
C ALA A 29 2.95 -33.47 -11.84
N VAL A 30 3.21 -33.83 -10.58
CA VAL A 30 2.39 -33.39 -9.43
C VAL A 30 2.61 -31.90 -9.11
N ARG A 31 3.86 -31.43 -9.02
CA ARG A 31 4.15 -30.01 -8.69
C ARG A 31 3.64 -29.02 -9.73
N ASN A 32 3.61 -29.39 -11.01
CA ASN A 32 2.97 -28.57 -12.04
C ASN A 32 1.44 -28.54 -11.87
N LYS A 33 0.81 -29.65 -11.48
CA LYS A 33 -0.63 -29.66 -11.18
C LYS A 33 -1.00 -28.88 -9.92
N GLU A 34 -0.17 -28.90 -8.87
CA GLU A 34 -0.43 -28.12 -7.66
C GLU A 34 -0.35 -26.61 -7.92
N SER A 35 0.57 -26.17 -8.79
CA SER A 35 0.64 -24.77 -9.23
C SER A 35 -0.51 -24.37 -10.14
N ASP A 36 -0.92 -25.21 -11.10
CA ASP A 36 -2.11 -24.96 -11.93
C ASP A 36 -3.43 -24.94 -11.11
N ILE A 37 -3.56 -25.82 -10.10
CA ILE A 37 -4.71 -25.83 -9.19
C ILE A 37 -4.76 -24.56 -8.35
N LEU A 38 -3.61 -24.09 -7.85
CA LEU A 38 -3.53 -22.83 -7.09
C LEU A 38 -3.94 -21.61 -7.92
N ILE A 39 -3.65 -21.62 -9.23
CA ILE A 39 -4.11 -20.60 -10.19
C ILE A 39 -5.62 -20.73 -10.46
N SER A 40 -6.14 -21.95 -10.60
CA SER A 40 -7.57 -22.19 -10.85
C SER A 40 -8.48 -21.77 -9.69
N SER A 41 -8.06 -22.02 -8.44
CA SER A 41 -8.85 -21.66 -7.24
C SER A 41 -9.03 -20.15 -7.02
N ILE A 42 -8.32 -19.28 -7.75
CA ILE A 42 -8.42 -17.82 -7.64
C ILE A 42 -9.73 -17.27 -8.28
N ILE A 43 -10.44 -18.04 -9.10
CA ILE A 43 -11.53 -17.53 -9.96
C ILE A 43 -12.96 -17.84 -9.45
N GLN A 44 -13.18 -18.87 -8.62
CA GLN A 44 -14.53 -19.34 -8.26
C GLN A 44 -14.98 -19.00 -6.82
N GLY A 45 -14.87 -17.71 -6.46
CA GLY A 45 -15.22 -17.19 -5.12
C GLY A 45 -16.59 -16.52 -4.96
N PHE A 46 -17.57 -16.76 -5.86
CA PHE A 46 -18.87 -16.05 -5.85
C PHE A 46 -20.08 -16.99 -5.96
N THR A 47 -20.57 -17.47 -4.82
CA THR A 47 -21.97 -17.93 -4.65
C THR A 47 -22.52 -17.45 -3.31
N SER A 48 -23.79 -17.03 -3.29
CA SER A 48 -24.44 -16.39 -2.13
C SER A 48 -25.08 -17.39 -1.18
N HIS A 49 -24.90 -17.20 0.13
CA HIS A 49 -25.73 -17.84 1.17
C HIS A 49 -26.25 -16.80 2.20
N PRO A 50 -27.38 -17.06 2.88
CA PRO A 50 -28.14 -16.03 3.59
C PRO A 50 -27.63 -15.76 5.02
N LEU A 51 -28.03 -14.61 5.58
CA LEU A 51 -27.76 -14.29 7.00
C LEU A 51 -28.52 -15.23 7.96
N PRO A 52 -27.87 -15.76 9.01
CA PRO A 52 -28.58 -16.37 10.13
C PRO A 52 -29.27 -15.32 11.00
N THR A 53 -30.59 -15.46 11.20
CA THR A 53 -31.35 -14.61 12.13
C THR A 53 -31.15 -15.05 13.57
N LEU A 54 -30.62 -14.16 14.43
CA LEU A 54 -30.52 -14.41 15.87
C LEU A 54 -31.79 -13.94 16.61
N PRO A 55 -32.36 -14.71 17.56
CA PRO A 55 -33.57 -14.30 18.29
C PRO A 55 -33.29 -13.21 19.33
N LEU A 56 -34.12 -12.17 19.33
CA LEU A 56 -34.19 -11.19 20.43
C LEU A 56 -34.75 -11.85 21.70
N LYS A 57 -34.17 -11.53 22.86
CA LYS A 57 -34.73 -11.87 24.18
C LYS A 57 -34.69 -10.65 25.09
N GLY A 58 -35.82 -10.31 25.70
CA GLY A 58 -36.03 -9.06 26.43
C GLY A 58 -35.30 -8.97 27.78
N PRO A 59 -35.25 -7.77 28.38
CA PRO A 59 -34.48 -7.52 29.60
C PRO A 59 -35.16 -8.05 30.87
N SER A 60 -34.36 -8.57 31.81
CA SER A 60 -34.77 -8.82 33.20
C SER A 60 -34.03 -7.87 34.15
N SER A 61 -34.77 -7.26 35.07
CA SER A 61 -34.28 -6.22 35.98
C SER A 61 -33.32 -6.73 37.06
N GLY A 62 -32.23 -5.99 37.30
CA GLY A 62 -31.34 -6.12 38.45
C GLY A 62 -30.91 -4.74 38.98
N SER A 63 -30.70 -4.59 40.28
CA SER A 63 -30.60 -3.29 40.96
C SER A 63 -29.19 -2.68 40.99
N SER A 64 -29.15 -1.35 41.09
CA SER A 64 -27.93 -0.54 41.22
C SER A 64 -27.29 -0.64 42.62
N THR A 65 -25.96 -0.64 42.70
CA THR A 65 -25.21 -0.04 43.82
C THR A 65 -23.78 0.37 43.41
N ASN A 66 -23.51 1.68 43.49
CA ASN A 66 -22.23 2.43 43.55
C ASN A 66 -20.97 2.03 42.74
N PRO A 67 -20.28 3.01 42.10
CA PRO A 67 -18.96 2.81 41.50
C PRO A 67 -17.82 3.11 42.49
N HIS A 68 -16.80 2.23 42.53
CA HIS A 68 -15.37 2.56 42.72
C HIS A 68 -14.54 1.26 42.75
N ALA A 69 -14.36 0.63 41.58
CA ALA A 69 -13.30 -0.35 41.37
C ALA A 69 -12.13 0.35 40.66
N PRO A 70 -10.87 0.23 41.14
CA PRO A 70 -9.73 0.72 40.39
C PRO A 70 -9.57 -0.09 39.10
N PHE A 71 -9.25 0.56 37.98
CA PHE A 71 -8.93 -0.13 36.74
C PHE A 71 -7.74 -1.06 36.95
N THR A 72 -7.99 -2.37 36.98
CA THR A 72 -6.95 -3.38 36.99
C THR A 72 -6.22 -3.35 35.66
N HIS A 73 -4.90 -3.22 35.68
CA HIS A 73 -4.08 -3.35 34.49
C HIS A 73 -4.35 -4.72 33.83
N LEU A 74 -4.78 -4.71 32.56
CA LEU A 74 -4.86 -5.92 31.75
C LEU A 74 -3.45 -6.42 31.45
N HIS A 75 -2.92 -7.21 32.37
CA HIS A 75 -1.58 -7.78 32.31
C HIS A 75 -1.56 -8.90 31.25
N PHE A 76 -1.05 -8.57 30.05
CA PHE A 76 -1.04 -9.42 28.85
C PHE A 76 -0.31 -10.79 28.99
N SER A 77 0.25 -11.12 30.16
CA SER A 77 1.06 -12.32 30.40
C SER A 77 0.33 -13.66 30.30
N HIS A 78 -1.00 -13.67 30.21
CA HIS A 78 -1.81 -14.89 30.19
C HIS A 78 -2.13 -15.43 28.79
N ILE A 79 -1.62 -14.79 27.72
CA ILE A 79 -1.62 -15.37 26.37
C ILE A 79 -0.47 -16.41 26.27
N ARG A 80 -0.63 -17.53 27.01
CA ARG A 80 0.37 -18.61 27.15
C ARG A 80 -0.19 -20.01 26.89
N GLN A 81 -1.16 -20.11 25.98
CA GLN A 81 -1.50 -21.29 25.18
C GLN A 81 -2.51 -20.82 24.13
N VAL A 82 -2.05 -20.48 22.93
CA VAL A 82 -2.94 -20.19 21.80
C VAL A 82 -2.78 -21.31 20.79
N ASP A 83 -3.90 -21.89 20.38
CA ASP A 83 -3.93 -22.82 19.26
C ASP A 83 -3.57 -22.06 17.97
N TYR A 84 -2.43 -22.42 17.37
CA TYR A 84 -1.92 -21.73 16.18
C TYR A 84 -2.84 -21.88 14.96
N SER A 85 -3.76 -22.85 14.93
CA SER A 85 -4.75 -22.99 13.87
C SER A 85 -5.69 -21.78 13.78
N LEU A 86 -6.01 -21.13 14.91
CA LEU A 86 -6.89 -19.96 14.94
C LEU A 86 -6.27 -18.71 14.30
N PHE A 87 -4.94 -18.62 14.18
CA PHE A 87 -4.28 -17.48 13.55
C PHE A 87 -4.37 -17.49 12.02
N HIS A 88 -4.57 -18.65 11.38
CA HIS A 88 -4.86 -18.71 9.94
C HIS A 88 -6.20 -18.04 9.58
N THR A 89 -7.10 -17.88 10.56
CA THR A 89 -8.46 -17.35 10.40
C THR A 89 -8.61 -15.89 10.85
N MET A 90 -7.49 -15.14 10.99
CA MET A 90 -7.47 -13.75 11.49
C MET A 90 -7.10 -12.70 10.42
N PRO A 91 -7.93 -12.48 9.37
CA PRO A 91 -7.63 -11.52 8.31
C PRO A 91 -7.70 -10.04 8.73
N SER A 92 -8.12 -9.73 9.97
CA SER A 92 -8.48 -8.38 10.43
C SER A 92 -7.37 -7.61 11.16
N THR A 93 -6.28 -8.25 11.60
CA THR A 93 -5.28 -7.65 12.53
C THR A 93 -3.94 -7.32 11.86
N GLN A 94 -3.96 -7.06 10.56
CA GLN A 94 -2.79 -7.09 9.65
C GLN A 94 -1.62 -6.15 10.02
N SER A 95 -1.88 -4.95 10.55
CA SER A 95 -0.86 -3.98 11.00
C SER A 95 -0.43 -4.15 12.48
N ASN A 96 -0.92 -5.16 13.20
CA ASN A 96 -0.49 -5.37 14.59
C ASN A 96 0.82 -6.19 14.65
N TYR A 97 1.96 -5.52 14.76
CA TYR A 97 3.29 -6.16 14.87
C TYR A 97 3.59 -6.75 16.26
N MET A 98 2.65 -6.69 17.21
CA MET A 98 2.75 -7.33 18.53
C MET A 98 2.12 -8.74 18.56
N LEU A 99 1.46 -9.18 17.49
CA LEU A 99 0.91 -10.54 17.38
C LEU A 99 1.97 -11.55 16.95
N PRO A 100 1.90 -12.83 17.41
CA PRO A 100 2.85 -13.89 17.08
C PRO A 100 2.60 -14.47 15.68
N VAL A 101 2.55 -13.61 14.67
CA VAL A 101 2.34 -13.94 13.26
C VAL A 101 3.44 -13.25 12.46
N ASP A 102 4.16 -13.99 11.61
CA ASP A 102 5.30 -13.44 10.87
C ASP A 102 4.92 -12.19 10.04
N PRO A 103 5.48 -11.00 10.36
CA PRO A 103 5.21 -9.77 9.62
C PRO A 103 5.77 -9.79 8.19
N LEU A 104 6.71 -10.69 7.89
CA LEU A 104 7.35 -10.85 6.59
C LEU A 104 6.72 -11.95 5.72
N SER A 105 5.67 -12.60 6.21
CA SER A 105 4.93 -13.61 5.44
C SER A 105 4.23 -12.98 4.22
N LEU A 106 4.45 -13.57 3.04
CA LEU A 106 3.96 -13.03 1.76
C LEU A 106 2.43 -12.81 1.73
N SER A 107 1.66 -13.63 2.43
CA SER A 107 0.20 -13.48 2.59
C SER A 107 -0.19 -12.22 3.37
N ARG A 108 0.53 -11.93 4.47
CA ARG A 108 0.31 -10.74 5.29
C ARG A 108 0.78 -9.47 4.58
N ILE A 109 1.94 -9.52 3.92
CA ILE A 109 2.45 -8.43 3.07
C ILE A 109 1.43 -8.11 1.97
N ARG A 110 0.99 -9.12 1.19
CA ARG A 110 -0.02 -8.94 0.13
C ARG A 110 -1.33 -8.36 0.66
N SER A 111 -1.81 -8.83 1.81
CA SER A 111 -3.04 -8.30 2.43
C SER A 111 -2.90 -6.83 2.84
N ASN A 112 -1.79 -6.44 3.47
CA ASN A 112 -1.51 -5.04 3.84
C ASN A 112 -1.41 -4.15 2.60
N LEU A 113 -0.70 -4.58 1.55
CA LEU A 113 -0.60 -3.83 0.29
C LEU A 113 -1.96 -3.64 -0.38
N ILE A 114 -2.80 -4.68 -0.45
CA ILE A 114 -4.15 -4.59 -1.03
C ILE A 114 -5.06 -3.65 -0.22
N ARG A 115 -4.96 -3.65 1.11
CA ARG A 115 -5.72 -2.72 1.97
C ARG A 115 -5.25 -1.26 1.80
N LEU A 116 -3.94 -1.05 1.61
CA LEU A 116 -3.39 0.28 1.32
C LEU A 116 -3.79 0.79 -0.06
N GLU A 117 -4.02 -0.08 -1.06
CA GLU A 117 -4.67 0.33 -2.31
C GLU A 117 -6.03 0.98 -2.04
N ASP A 118 -6.86 0.34 -1.21
CA ASP A 118 -8.20 0.83 -0.90
C ASP A 118 -8.16 2.16 -0.12
N THR A 119 -7.28 2.27 0.88
CA THR A 119 -7.06 3.53 1.62
C THR A 119 -6.67 4.68 0.70
N ILE A 120 -5.71 4.46 -0.21
CA ILE A 120 -5.25 5.48 -1.16
C ILE A 120 -6.38 5.88 -2.12
N ILE A 121 -7.14 4.91 -2.66
CA ILE A 121 -8.24 5.22 -3.59
C ILE A 121 -9.35 6.01 -2.90
N PHE A 122 -9.73 5.67 -1.66
CA PHE A 122 -10.76 6.42 -0.93
C PHE A 122 -10.32 7.85 -0.58
N SER A 123 -9.15 8.06 0.03
CA SER A 123 -8.71 9.43 0.38
C SER A 123 -8.47 10.30 -0.87
N LEU A 124 -8.09 9.72 -2.02
CA LEU A 124 -8.05 10.45 -3.31
C LEU A 124 -9.44 10.87 -3.79
N ILE A 125 -10.46 9.99 -3.68
CA ILE A 125 -11.85 10.30 -4.05
C ILE A 125 -12.41 11.42 -3.17
N GLU A 126 -12.11 11.42 -1.87
CA GLU A 126 -12.54 12.48 -0.95
C GLU A 126 -11.78 13.80 -1.21
N ARG A 127 -10.47 13.76 -1.52
CA ARG A 127 -9.72 14.98 -1.92
C ARG A 127 -10.26 15.59 -3.21
N ALA A 128 -10.75 14.78 -4.14
CA ALA A 128 -11.33 15.21 -5.41
C ALA A 128 -12.70 15.92 -5.27
N GLN A 129 -13.31 15.95 -4.08
CA GLN A 129 -14.53 16.74 -3.82
C GLN A 129 -14.25 18.25 -3.74
N PHE A 130 -13.01 18.65 -3.48
CA PHE A 130 -12.57 20.04 -3.36
C PHE A 130 -11.78 20.49 -4.61
N ALA A 131 -11.74 21.80 -4.86
CA ALA A 131 -10.95 22.40 -5.93
C ALA A 131 -9.44 22.24 -5.68
N LEU A 132 -8.62 22.74 -6.62
CA LEU A 132 -7.16 22.72 -6.49
C LEU A 132 -6.70 23.40 -5.19
N ASN A 133 -7.27 24.54 -4.83
CA ASN A 133 -6.90 25.34 -3.65
C ASN A 133 -5.37 25.57 -3.59
N PRO A 134 -4.74 26.06 -4.67
CA PRO A 134 -3.29 25.99 -4.89
C PRO A 134 -2.45 26.69 -3.80
N ARG A 135 -3.02 27.70 -3.13
CA ARG A 135 -2.43 28.38 -1.97
C ARG A 135 -1.98 27.41 -0.87
N ILE A 136 -2.61 26.24 -0.76
CA ILE A 136 -2.24 25.17 0.19
C ILE A 136 -0.78 24.72 0.02
N TYR A 137 -0.29 24.69 -1.23
CA TYR A 137 1.01 24.13 -1.62
C TYR A 137 2.08 25.21 -1.81
N GLU A 138 1.69 26.48 -1.83
CA GLU A 138 2.57 27.62 -2.01
C GLU A 138 3.16 28.08 -0.67
N ARG A 139 4.49 28.23 -0.61
CA ARG A 139 5.17 28.73 0.59
C ARG A 139 4.93 30.22 0.78
N ASN A 140 4.70 30.64 2.03
CA ASN A 140 4.43 32.04 2.40
C ASN A 140 3.13 32.63 1.80
N CYS A 141 2.17 31.78 1.38
CA CYS A 141 0.90 32.22 0.78
C CYS A 141 -0.19 32.60 1.80
N PHE A 142 0.02 32.28 3.08
CA PHE A 142 -0.82 32.67 4.22
C PHE A 142 -0.03 33.62 5.14
N ASP A 143 -0.66 34.67 5.64
CA ASP A 143 -0.01 35.65 6.54
C ASP A 143 -0.04 35.19 7.99
N GLU A 144 -1.10 34.47 8.37
CA GLU A 144 -1.30 33.84 9.68
C GLU A 144 -0.18 32.86 10.04
N LEU A 145 0.46 32.25 9.04
CA LEU A 145 1.65 31.40 9.22
C LEU A 145 2.94 32.21 9.38
N LYS A 146 3.06 33.38 8.74
CA LYS A 146 4.23 34.29 8.88
C LYS A 146 4.27 34.89 10.29
N ASP A 147 3.11 35.20 10.85
CA ASP A 147 2.95 35.66 12.24
C ASP A 147 3.39 34.58 13.27
N MET A 148 3.47 33.31 12.85
CA MET A 148 4.03 32.19 13.63
C MET A 148 5.49 31.86 13.28
N ASP A 149 6.19 32.74 12.53
CA ASP A 149 7.52 32.56 11.94
C ASP A 149 7.67 31.33 10.99
N TRP A 150 6.56 30.77 10.51
CA TRP A 150 6.54 29.65 9.58
C TRP A 150 6.77 30.11 8.13
N LYS A 151 7.73 29.46 7.47
CA LYS A 151 8.22 29.83 6.12
C LYS A 151 7.93 28.78 5.05
N GLY A 152 7.17 27.74 5.42
CA GLY A 152 6.67 26.71 4.51
C GLY A 152 5.33 27.09 3.89
N SER A 153 4.69 26.09 3.30
CA SER A 153 3.30 26.14 2.83
C SER A 153 2.33 25.71 3.94
N TRP A 154 1.03 25.81 3.66
CA TRP A 154 -0.03 25.37 4.55
C TRP A 154 -0.01 23.85 4.75
N LEU A 155 0.23 23.08 3.68
CA LEU A 155 0.39 21.62 3.76
C LEU A 155 1.62 21.20 4.60
N GLU A 156 2.75 21.88 4.44
CA GLU A 156 3.95 21.58 5.22
C GLU A 156 3.74 21.85 6.72
N TRP A 157 2.94 22.87 7.07
CA TRP A 157 2.51 23.14 8.45
C TRP A 157 1.53 22.07 8.97
N PHE A 158 0.51 21.74 8.17
CA PHE A 158 -0.49 20.70 8.48
C PHE A 158 0.16 19.35 8.77
N LEU A 159 1.18 18.99 7.98
CA LEU A 159 2.03 17.84 8.27
C LEU A 159 2.75 18.03 9.60
N LYS A 160 3.60 19.05 9.75
CA LYS A 160 4.47 19.19 10.93
C LYS A 160 3.71 19.14 12.26
N GLU A 161 2.55 19.78 12.38
CA GLU A 161 1.75 19.72 13.61
C GLU A 161 1.13 18.33 13.84
N THR A 162 0.57 17.72 12.78
CA THR A 162 0.01 16.36 12.82
C THR A 162 1.08 15.32 13.19
N GLU A 163 2.26 15.41 12.59
CA GLU A 163 3.38 14.52 12.85
C GLU A 163 3.98 14.76 14.24
N THR A 164 4.03 16.00 14.72
CA THR A 164 4.43 16.36 16.09
C THR A 164 3.51 15.72 17.14
N PHE A 165 2.19 15.64 16.90
CA PHE A 165 1.28 14.88 17.76
C PHE A 165 1.51 13.36 17.65
N HIS A 166 1.62 12.83 16.43
CA HIS A 166 1.84 11.41 16.20
C HIS A 166 3.17 10.87 16.75
N ALA A 167 4.24 11.68 16.75
CA ALA A 167 5.52 11.36 17.36
C ALA A 167 5.41 11.19 18.89
N LYS A 168 4.72 12.12 19.57
CA LYS A 168 4.38 12.00 21.01
C LYS A 168 3.64 10.69 21.32
N ALA A 169 2.82 10.21 20.39
CA ALA A 169 2.07 8.94 20.47
C ALA A 169 2.85 7.67 20.08
N ARG A 170 4.15 7.78 19.73
CA ARG A 170 5.05 6.71 19.20
C ARG A 170 4.80 6.25 17.75
N ARG A 171 4.06 6.98 16.91
CA ARG A 171 3.75 6.51 15.55
C ARG A 171 5.01 6.14 14.76
N TYR A 172 5.98 7.04 14.71
CA TYR A 172 7.23 6.88 13.98
C TYR A 172 8.27 5.99 14.70
N THR A 173 7.87 5.27 15.76
CA THR A 173 8.65 4.11 16.24
C THR A 173 8.17 2.79 15.62
N SER A 174 7.10 2.81 14.82
CA SER A 174 6.65 1.64 14.04
C SER A 174 7.51 1.48 12.79
N PRO A 175 7.99 0.28 12.44
CA PRO A 175 8.88 0.07 11.29
C PRO A 175 8.22 0.29 9.91
N ASP A 176 6.92 0.59 9.89
CA ASP A 176 6.11 0.85 8.69
C ASP A 176 5.48 2.26 8.66
N GLU A 177 6.04 3.22 9.40
CA GLU A 177 5.68 4.64 9.38
C GLU A 177 6.95 5.47 9.13
N CYS A 178 6.91 6.43 8.21
CA CYS A 178 8.05 7.32 7.92
C CYS A 178 7.54 8.77 7.83
N PRO A 179 8.12 9.72 8.59
CA PRO A 179 7.61 11.09 8.65
C PRO A 179 8.03 11.93 7.43
N PHE A 180 7.23 12.94 7.10
CA PHE A 180 7.59 13.97 6.11
C PHE A 180 8.47 15.06 6.74
N THR A 181 8.26 15.32 8.03
CA THR A 181 9.07 16.18 8.88
C THR A 181 10.38 15.46 9.23
N PRO A 182 11.55 16.13 9.25
CA PRO A 182 12.80 15.52 9.72
C PRO A 182 12.67 14.99 11.15
N GLU A 183 13.12 13.77 11.41
CA GLU A 183 13.01 13.13 12.74
C GLU A 183 13.70 13.95 13.84
N SER A 184 14.75 14.71 13.52
CA SER A 184 15.43 15.64 14.43
C SER A 184 14.58 16.84 14.87
N GLU A 185 13.49 17.14 14.17
CA GLU A 185 12.53 18.18 14.54
C GLU A 185 11.30 17.62 15.28
N LEU A 186 11.13 16.29 15.32
CA LEU A 186 10.00 15.65 15.97
C LEU A 186 10.26 15.41 17.47
N PRO A 187 9.24 15.58 18.33
CA PRO A 187 9.36 15.38 19.76
C PRO A 187 9.54 13.90 20.12
N THR A 188 10.28 13.64 21.19
CA THR A 188 10.38 12.30 21.77
C THR A 188 9.00 11.76 22.21
N PRO A 189 8.74 10.45 22.07
CA PRO A 189 7.46 9.89 22.49
C PRO A 189 7.21 10.00 24.00
N VAL A 190 5.97 10.29 24.38
CA VAL A 190 5.52 10.42 25.78
C VAL A 190 5.24 9.03 26.40
N LEU A 191 4.91 8.05 25.57
CA LEU A 191 4.65 6.68 25.99
C LEU A 191 5.93 5.82 25.93
N PRO A 192 6.13 4.83 26.84
CA PRO A 192 7.30 3.96 26.83
C PRO A 192 7.50 3.21 25.50
N PRO A 193 8.74 2.94 25.05
CA PRO A 193 9.00 2.23 23.80
C PRO A 193 8.33 0.86 23.71
N LEU A 194 7.83 0.51 22.51
CA LEU A 194 7.37 -0.84 22.21
C LEU A 194 8.57 -1.71 21.80
N LYS A 195 8.64 -2.93 22.34
CA LYS A 195 9.63 -3.94 21.94
C LYS A 195 9.13 -4.69 20.71
N PHE A 196 9.23 -4.07 19.54
CA PHE A 196 9.07 -4.78 18.28
C PHE A 196 10.16 -5.87 18.15
N PRO A 197 9.88 -7.02 17.52
CA PRO A 197 10.95 -7.89 17.03
C PRO A 197 11.78 -7.15 15.98
N GLN A 198 13.01 -7.61 15.73
CA GLN A 198 13.84 -7.07 14.65
C GLN A 198 13.30 -7.58 13.30
N ILE A 199 12.33 -6.83 12.74
CA ILE A 199 11.66 -7.19 11.48
C ILE A 199 12.50 -6.77 10.27
N LEU A 200 13.11 -5.59 10.33
CA LEU A 200 13.92 -5.03 9.25
C LEU A 200 15.36 -4.86 9.72
N HIS A 201 16.28 -4.89 8.77
CA HIS A 201 17.65 -4.42 8.95
C HIS A 201 17.65 -2.91 9.27
N PRO A 202 18.56 -2.41 10.11
CA PRO A 202 18.75 -0.97 10.31
C PRO A 202 18.92 -0.25 8.97
N ASN A 203 18.17 0.83 8.77
CA ASN A 203 18.17 1.64 7.55
C ASN A 203 17.61 3.04 7.85
N ASN A 204 17.97 4.03 7.04
CA ASN A 204 17.54 5.43 7.12
C ASN A 204 16.72 5.87 5.88
N ILE A 205 16.23 4.92 5.09
CA ILE A 205 15.61 5.17 3.78
C ILE A 205 14.25 5.87 3.96
N ASN A 206 14.14 7.11 3.47
CA ASN A 206 12.90 7.88 3.48
C ASN A 206 12.78 8.69 2.17
N VAL A 207 11.80 8.35 1.34
CA VAL A 207 11.54 8.97 0.02
C VAL A 207 10.36 9.95 0.03
N ASN A 208 9.91 10.39 1.21
CA ASN A 208 8.74 11.27 1.35
C ASN A 208 8.86 12.60 0.58
N SER A 209 10.06 13.14 0.38
CA SER A 209 10.30 14.33 -0.45
C SER A 209 9.85 14.13 -1.91
N SER A 210 10.09 12.95 -2.47
CA SER A 210 9.65 12.58 -3.83
C SER A 210 8.12 12.40 -3.87
N ILE A 211 7.55 11.77 -2.84
CA ILE A 211 6.10 11.55 -2.70
C ILE A 211 5.34 12.89 -2.62
N MET A 212 5.78 13.79 -1.75
CA MET A 212 5.27 15.17 -1.66
C MET A 212 5.33 15.87 -3.02
N THR A 213 6.45 15.73 -3.74
CA THR A 213 6.69 16.42 -5.01
C THR A 213 5.75 15.93 -6.11
N PHE A 214 5.63 14.61 -6.34
CA PHE A 214 4.71 14.12 -7.39
C PHE A 214 3.25 14.31 -7.01
N TYR A 215 2.90 14.15 -5.73
CA TYR A 215 1.52 14.30 -5.27
C TYR A 215 1.00 15.72 -5.54
N THR A 216 1.69 16.73 -5.03
CA THR A 216 1.27 18.14 -5.16
C THR A 216 1.35 18.66 -6.60
N ARG A 217 2.35 18.23 -7.39
CA ARG A 217 2.57 18.77 -8.75
C ARG A 217 1.88 18.01 -9.88
N ALA A 218 1.68 16.71 -9.76
CA ALA A 218 1.13 15.87 -10.84
C ALA A 218 -0.24 15.26 -10.52
N ILE A 219 -0.51 14.93 -9.25
CA ILE A 219 -1.72 14.21 -8.85
C ILE A 219 -2.85 15.17 -8.48
N VAL A 220 -2.63 16.08 -7.53
CA VAL A 220 -3.67 17.03 -7.07
C VAL A 220 -4.29 17.80 -8.25
N PRO A 221 -3.54 18.44 -9.17
CA PRO A 221 -4.11 19.21 -10.28
C PRO A 221 -4.87 18.38 -11.33
N ARG A 222 -4.76 17.04 -11.28
CA ARG A 222 -5.50 16.13 -12.16
C ARG A 222 -6.73 15.57 -11.47
N ILE A 223 -6.67 15.19 -10.20
CA ILE A 223 -7.83 14.68 -9.45
C ILE A 223 -8.85 15.77 -9.12
N THR A 224 -8.41 17.00 -8.80
CA THR A 224 -9.31 18.12 -8.46
C THR A 224 -9.88 18.84 -9.68
N ARG A 225 -9.39 18.53 -10.89
CA ARG A 225 -9.72 19.23 -12.14
C ARG A 225 -11.23 19.41 -12.35
N ARG A 226 -12.03 18.41 -11.99
CA ARG A 226 -13.48 18.46 -12.17
C ARG A 226 -14.15 19.49 -11.24
N ALA A 227 -13.96 19.38 -9.93
CA ALA A 227 -14.51 20.33 -8.95
C ALA A 227 -14.03 21.76 -9.24
N THR A 228 -12.76 21.88 -9.63
CA THR A 228 -12.10 23.12 -10.06
C THR A 228 -12.77 23.76 -11.27
N GLN A 229 -13.05 22.99 -12.33
CA GLN A 229 -13.73 23.48 -13.54
C GLN A 229 -15.20 23.82 -13.27
N GLU A 230 -15.90 23.01 -12.46
CA GLU A 230 -17.27 23.28 -12.01
C GLU A 230 -17.34 24.62 -11.23
N LEU A 231 -16.40 24.87 -10.32
CA LEU A 231 -16.26 26.14 -9.59
C LEU A 231 -15.97 27.33 -10.52
N SER A 232 -14.98 27.21 -11.41
CA SER A 232 -14.62 28.26 -12.37
C SER A 232 -15.80 28.66 -13.27
N MET A 233 -16.62 27.69 -13.70
CA MET A 233 -17.86 27.95 -14.42
C MET A 233 -18.90 28.71 -13.58
N LEU A 234 -19.06 28.37 -12.30
CA LEU A 234 -19.96 29.07 -11.38
C LEU A 234 -19.49 30.51 -11.11
N LYS A 235 -18.19 30.73 -10.91
CA LYS A 235 -17.59 32.06 -10.74
C LYS A 235 -17.89 32.98 -11.94
N ARG A 236 -17.62 32.51 -13.17
CA ARG A 236 -17.99 33.26 -14.40
C ARG A 236 -19.50 33.51 -14.50
N GLY A 237 -20.34 32.55 -14.09
CA GLY A 237 -21.79 32.72 -14.03
C GLY A 237 -22.26 33.81 -13.07
N ALA A 238 -21.47 34.11 -12.03
CA ALA A 238 -21.68 35.21 -11.08
C ALA A 238 -21.03 36.54 -11.52
N GLY A 239 -20.38 36.60 -12.69
CA GLY A 239 -19.66 37.78 -13.19
C GLY A 239 -18.23 37.93 -12.65
N ILE A 240 -17.73 36.96 -11.89
CA ILE A 240 -16.34 36.92 -11.40
C ILE A 240 -15.46 36.44 -12.57
N VAL A 241 -14.44 37.23 -12.93
CA VAL A 241 -13.64 37.03 -14.15
C VAL A 241 -12.14 37.28 -13.93
N GLY A 242 -11.28 36.64 -14.72
CA GLY A 242 -9.82 36.80 -14.63
C GLY A 242 -9.24 36.12 -13.39
N ASP A 243 -8.31 36.76 -12.69
CA ASP A 243 -7.61 36.17 -11.54
C ASP A 243 -8.53 35.83 -10.35
N GLU A 244 -9.75 36.36 -10.29
CA GLU A 244 -10.75 35.95 -9.29
C GLU A 244 -11.44 34.62 -9.63
N GLU A 245 -11.40 34.17 -10.89
CA GLU A 245 -11.83 32.82 -11.31
C GLU A 245 -10.93 31.70 -10.78
N TYR A 246 -9.76 32.06 -10.24
CA TYR A 246 -8.69 31.18 -9.79
C TYR A 246 -9.20 30.04 -8.89
N GLU A 247 -8.47 28.93 -8.95
CA GLU A 247 -8.95 27.56 -8.72
C GLU A 247 -9.10 27.18 -7.23
N ASP A 248 -9.73 28.07 -6.47
CA ASP A 248 -9.78 28.13 -5.03
C ASP A 248 -11.22 28.29 -4.50
N ASP A 249 -11.66 27.31 -3.69
CA ASP A 249 -12.95 27.24 -3.01
C ASP A 249 -12.88 27.62 -1.51
N GLY A 250 -11.70 27.96 -0.99
CA GLY A 250 -11.47 28.36 0.40
C GLY A 250 -11.44 27.24 1.44
N ASN A 251 -11.68 25.97 1.09
CA ASN A 251 -11.71 24.85 2.04
C ASN A 251 -10.31 24.34 2.43
N TYR A 252 -9.39 25.25 2.74
CA TYR A 252 -7.97 24.95 3.01
C TYR A 252 -7.77 23.92 4.12
N GLY A 253 -8.57 23.99 5.20
CA GLY A 253 -8.51 23.01 6.30
C GLY A 253 -8.97 21.62 5.88
N SER A 254 -10.11 21.52 5.19
CA SER A 254 -10.67 20.24 4.72
C SER A 254 -9.75 19.56 3.71
N ALA A 255 -9.31 20.31 2.70
CA ALA A 255 -8.41 19.81 1.66
C ALA A 255 -7.05 19.37 2.24
N ALA A 256 -6.41 20.20 3.07
CA ALA A 256 -5.11 19.86 3.65
C ALA A 256 -5.18 18.68 4.65
N THR A 257 -6.30 18.50 5.35
CA THR A 257 -6.52 17.31 6.21
C THR A 257 -6.48 16.03 5.36
N ILE A 258 -7.17 16.01 4.22
CA ILE A 258 -7.21 14.84 3.34
C ILE A 258 -5.88 14.68 2.56
N ASP A 259 -5.22 15.78 2.18
CA ASP A 259 -3.87 15.74 1.59
C ASP A 259 -2.89 15.00 2.53
N VAL A 260 -2.97 15.25 3.85
CA VAL A 260 -2.17 14.55 4.88
C VAL A 260 -2.51 13.05 4.95
N GLU A 261 -3.79 12.68 4.86
CA GLU A 261 -4.18 11.25 4.81
C GLU A 261 -3.64 10.54 3.57
N VAL A 262 -3.80 11.15 2.38
CA VAL A 262 -3.31 10.59 1.11
C VAL A 262 -1.78 10.44 1.15
N LEU A 263 -1.06 11.46 1.61
CA LEU A 263 0.40 11.44 1.72
C LEU A 263 0.89 10.36 2.70
N GLN A 264 0.25 10.21 3.86
CA GLN A 264 0.57 9.14 4.80
C GLN A 264 0.27 7.75 4.23
N ALA A 265 -0.84 7.58 3.52
CA ALA A 265 -1.20 6.30 2.91
C ALA A 265 -0.24 5.91 1.77
N ILE A 266 0.12 6.86 0.89
CA ILE A 266 1.11 6.66 -0.18
C ILE A 266 2.50 6.41 0.42
N SER A 267 2.92 7.19 1.42
CA SER A 267 4.18 6.97 2.14
C SER A 267 4.27 5.55 2.71
N LYS A 268 3.24 5.12 3.44
CA LYS A 268 3.16 3.78 4.01
C LYS A 268 3.18 2.70 2.93
N ARG A 269 2.48 2.90 1.81
CA ARG A 269 2.45 1.96 0.67
C ARG A 269 3.79 1.84 -0.04
N VAL A 270 4.53 2.93 -0.22
CA VAL A 270 5.86 2.95 -0.86
C VAL A 270 6.91 2.36 0.07
N HIS A 271 6.98 2.83 1.33
CA HIS A 271 7.97 2.36 2.30
C HIS A 271 7.75 0.90 2.73
N TYR A 272 6.56 0.32 2.50
CA TYR A 272 6.34 -1.13 2.65
C TYR A 272 7.25 -1.98 1.75
N GLY A 273 7.89 -1.39 0.72
CA GLY A 273 8.96 -2.01 -0.06
C GLY A 273 10.06 -2.63 0.81
N LYS A 274 10.41 -2.02 1.96
CA LYS A 274 11.38 -2.59 2.91
C LYS A 274 11.00 -4.01 3.38
N PHE A 275 9.72 -4.23 3.70
CA PHE A 275 9.19 -5.53 4.11
C PHE A 275 9.13 -6.52 2.93
N VAL A 276 8.85 -6.01 1.72
CA VAL A 276 8.85 -6.81 0.48
C VAL A 276 10.27 -7.32 0.19
N SER A 277 11.28 -6.44 0.24
CA SER A 277 12.68 -6.81 0.06
C SER A 277 13.20 -7.74 1.14
N GLU A 278 12.89 -7.50 2.42
CA GLU A 278 13.31 -8.41 3.49
C GLU A 278 12.69 -9.81 3.32
N SER A 279 11.42 -9.89 2.92
CA SER A 279 10.74 -11.17 2.63
C SER A 279 11.36 -11.90 1.43
N LYS A 280 11.70 -11.18 0.35
CA LYS A 280 12.42 -11.71 -0.81
C LYS A 280 13.82 -12.20 -0.42
N PHE A 281 14.59 -11.36 0.28
CA PHE A 281 15.96 -11.65 0.73
C PHE A 281 16.01 -12.89 1.64
N ARG A 282 15.16 -12.96 2.67
CA ARG A 282 15.11 -14.12 3.59
C ARG A 282 14.63 -15.41 2.94
N SER A 283 14.01 -15.34 1.76
CA SER A 283 13.57 -16.52 1.01
C SER A 283 14.67 -17.11 0.12
N HIS A 284 15.55 -16.29 -0.45
CA HIS A 284 16.61 -16.70 -1.38
C HIS A 284 17.87 -15.82 -1.22
N PRO A 285 18.54 -15.79 -0.05
CA PRO A 285 19.59 -14.82 0.26
C PRO A 285 20.77 -14.87 -0.72
N ALA A 286 21.14 -16.07 -1.18
CA ALA A 286 22.21 -16.29 -2.16
C ALA A 286 21.97 -15.63 -3.53
N ASP A 287 20.72 -15.35 -3.93
CA ASP A 287 20.42 -14.62 -5.17
C ASP A 287 20.78 -13.13 -5.06
N PHE A 288 20.73 -12.56 -3.85
CA PHE A 288 20.92 -11.13 -3.61
C PHE A 288 22.34 -10.78 -3.15
N ILE A 289 22.93 -11.57 -2.24
CA ILE A 289 24.22 -11.29 -1.59
C ILE A 289 25.34 -10.90 -2.59
N PRO A 290 25.57 -11.60 -3.72
CA PRO A 290 26.59 -11.24 -4.71
C PRO A 290 26.40 -9.85 -5.36
N HIS A 291 25.17 -9.34 -5.37
CA HIS A 291 24.81 -8.05 -5.96
C HIS A 291 24.69 -6.92 -4.93
N ILE A 292 24.85 -7.25 -3.64
CA ILE A 292 24.98 -6.32 -2.53
C ILE A 292 26.47 -6.12 -2.21
N LEU A 293 27.24 -7.22 -2.06
CA LEU A 293 28.69 -7.18 -1.82
C LEU A 293 29.47 -6.53 -2.98
N ASN A 294 28.97 -6.67 -4.20
CA ASN A 294 29.41 -5.91 -5.37
C ASN A 294 28.20 -5.14 -5.93
N PRO A 295 27.95 -3.91 -5.46
CA PRO A 295 26.70 -3.17 -5.69
C PRO A 295 26.24 -3.14 -7.15
N ASN A 296 25.16 -3.86 -7.45
CA ASN A 296 24.56 -3.95 -8.78
C ASN A 296 23.04 -3.68 -8.71
N PRO A 297 22.63 -2.40 -8.58
CA PRO A 297 21.23 -2.03 -8.43
C PRO A 297 20.36 -2.44 -9.62
N GLN A 298 20.91 -2.51 -10.85
CA GLN A 298 20.17 -2.94 -12.03
C GLN A 298 19.82 -4.44 -11.97
N GLN A 299 20.73 -5.28 -11.44
CA GLN A 299 20.47 -6.70 -11.26
C GLN A 299 19.60 -6.97 -10.03
N LEU A 300 19.75 -6.21 -8.93
CA LEU A 300 18.81 -6.24 -7.81
C LEU A 300 17.38 -5.89 -8.26
N LEU A 301 17.23 -4.79 -9.02
CA LEU A 301 15.96 -4.38 -9.63
C LEU A 301 15.33 -5.49 -10.48
N LYS A 302 16.15 -6.19 -11.28
CA LYS A 302 15.71 -7.32 -12.11
C LYS A 302 15.25 -8.53 -11.28
N LEU A 303 15.88 -8.82 -10.13
CA LEU A 303 15.47 -9.90 -9.23
C LEU A 303 14.14 -9.60 -8.51
N ILE A 304 13.90 -8.33 -8.14
CA ILE A 304 12.66 -7.95 -7.44
C ILE A 304 11.45 -7.74 -8.37
N THR A 305 11.67 -7.44 -9.65
CA THR A 305 10.64 -7.03 -10.62
C THR A 305 9.86 -8.22 -11.16
N LYS A 306 8.53 -8.10 -11.20
CA LYS A 306 7.60 -9.12 -11.73
C LYS A 306 6.49 -8.46 -12.56
N PRO A 307 6.70 -8.25 -13.89
CA PRO A 307 5.80 -7.45 -14.73
C PRO A 307 4.35 -7.95 -14.73
N GLU A 308 4.15 -9.26 -14.60
CA GLU A 308 2.83 -9.89 -14.50
C GLU A 308 2.09 -9.53 -13.21
N VAL A 309 2.83 -9.33 -12.11
CA VAL A 309 2.28 -8.88 -10.82
C VAL A 309 1.96 -7.38 -10.85
N GLU A 310 2.81 -6.59 -11.52
CA GLU A 310 2.58 -5.15 -11.72
C GLU A 310 1.34 -4.91 -12.59
N ALA A 311 1.20 -5.56 -13.74
CA ALA A 311 0.00 -5.48 -14.58
C ALA A 311 -1.27 -5.90 -13.82
N THR A 312 -1.23 -7.04 -13.10
CA THR A 312 -2.35 -7.53 -12.27
C THR A 312 -2.70 -6.55 -11.13
N LEU A 313 -1.76 -5.71 -10.68
CA LEU A 313 -2.02 -4.64 -9.72
C LEU A 313 -2.67 -3.42 -10.38
N LEU A 314 -2.21 -3.00 -11.56
CA LEU A 314 -2.79 -1.87 -12.30
C LEU A 314 -4.24 -2.15 -12.72
N ASP A 315 -4.53 -3.33 -13.27
CA ASP A 315 -5.90 -3.78 -13.58
C ASP A 315 -6.82 -3.72 -12.36
N ARG A 316 -6.31 -4.16 -11.20
CA ARG A 316 -7.06 -4.15 -9.94
C ARG A 316 -7.29 -2.73 -9.44
N VAL A 317 -6.31 -1.84 -9.50
CA VAL A 317 -6.44 -0.42 -9.10
C VAL A 317 -7.44 0.30 -10.00
N GLN A 318 -7.34 0.14 -11.32
CA GLN A 318 -8.27 0.76 -12.28
C GLN A 318 -9.70 0.24 -12.05
N ARG A 319 -9.88 -1.07 -11.83
CA ARG A 319 -11.20 -1.68 -11.55
C ARG A 319 -11.78 -1.27 -10.19
N LYS A 320 -10.97 -1.24 -9.12
CA LYS A 320 -11.39 -0.74 -7.80
C LYS A 320 -11.86 0.71 -7.90
N THR A 321 -11.05 1.57 -8.50
CA THR A 321 -11.38 3.00 -8.69
C THR A 321 -12.66 3.17 -9.54
N SER A 322 -12.80 2.41 -10.62
CA SER A 322 -14.03 2.40 -11.45
C SER A 322 -15.31 1.99 -10.70
N ILE A 323 -15.20 1.32 -9.56
CA ILE A 323 -16.32 0.94 -8.68
C ILE A 323 -16.53 1.99 -7.59
N TYR A 324 -15.47 2.35 -6.84
CA TYR A 324 -15.57 3.28 -5.70
C TYR A 324 -15.87 4.73 -6.11
N ALA A 325 -15.45 5.15 -7.31
CA ALA A 325 -15.67 6.49 -7.81
C ALA A 325 -17.07 6.73 -8.41
N GLN A 326 -17.96 5.74 -8.46
CA GLN A 326 -19.29 5.91 -9.06
C GLN A 326 -20.16 6.86 -8.21
N GLU A 327 -20.74 7.88 -8.83
CA GLU A 327 -21.87 8.59 -8.23
C GLU A 327 -23.11 7.69 -8.29
N LEU A 328 -23.77 7.49 -7.15
CA LEU A 328 -25.02 6.73 -7.03
C LEU A 328 -26.19 7.66 -6.73
N ASN A 329 -27.37 7.36 -7.26
CA ASN A 329 -28.61 8.05 -6.91
C ASN A 329 -29.08 7.63 -5.49
N PRO A 330 -30.09 8.30 -4.89
CA PRO A 330 -30.60 7.93 -3.56
C PRO A 330 -31.22 6.51 -3.47
N GLY A 331 -31.48 5.85 -4.60
CA GLY A 331 -31.89 4.44 -4.67
C GLY A 331 -30.72 3.45 -4.80
N GLY A 332 -29.47 3.94 -4.87
CA GLY A 332 -28.26 3.12 -5.00
C GLY A 332 -27.84 2.79 -6.43
N GLU A 333 -28.50 3.33 -7.47
CA GLU A 333 -28.15 3.05 -8.87
C GLU A 333 -27.12 4.03 -9.43
N PRO A 334 -26.18 3.61 -10.30
CA PRO A 334 -25.17 4.50 -10.88
C PRO A 334 -25.74 5.62 -11.74
N ILE A 335 -25.37 6.86 -11.41
CA ILE A 335 -25.70 8.06 -12.17
C ILE A 335 -24.89 8.06 -13.47
N LYS A 336 -25.60 8.22 -14.59
CA LYS A 336 -25.01 8.37 -15.93
C LYS A 336 -25.08 9.82 -16.38
N ASN A 337 -24.07 10.28 -17.09
CA ASN A 337 -24.10 11.55 -17.79
C ASN A 337 -25.02 11.48 -19.03
N SER A 338 -25.20 12.61 -19.71
CA SER A 338 -26.02 12.75 -20.92
C SER A 338 -25.61 11.84 -22.09
N ASN A 339 -24.40 11.28 -22.08
CA ASN A 339 -23.91 10.33 -23.09
C ASN A 339 -24.06 8.86 -22.64
N GLY A 340 -24.72 8.59 -21.51
CA GLY A 340 -24.91 7.24 -20.95
C GLY A 340 -23.68 6.66 -20.23
N VAL A 341 -22.57 7.40 -20.17
CA VAL A 341 -21.34 7.01 -19.46
C VAL A 341 -21.49 7.31 -17.97
N GLY A 342 -20.90 6.48 -17.10
CA GLY A 342 -20.95 6.70 -15.64
C GLY A 342 -20.35 8.05 -15.24
N LYS A 343 -20.99 8.75 -14.31
CA LYS A 343 -20.44 9.99 -13.72
C LYS A 343 -19.54 9.61 -12.55
N TRP A 344 -18.22 9.74 -12.75
CA TRP A 344 -17.22 9.43 -11.73
C TRP A 344 -16.84 10.67 -10.90
N LYS A 345 -16.58 10.45 -9.61
CA LYS A 345 -16.07 11.44 -8.65
C LYS A 345 -14.63 11.90 -8.93
N ILE A 346 -13.84 11.10 -9.65
CA ILE A 346 -12.40 11.30 -9.90
C ILE A 346 -12.03 10.79 -11.30
N ASP A 347 -10.92 11.27 -11.86
CA ASP A 347 -10.28 10.64 -13.03
C ASP A 347 -9.73 9.25 -12.65
N VAL A 348 -10.37 8.20 -13.17
CA VAL A 348 -10.01 6.79 -12.94
C VAL A 348 -8.62 6.47 -13.50
N GLU A 349 -8.27 7.02 -14.66
CA GLU A 349 -6.96 6.80 -15.29
C GLU A 349 -5.87 7.51 -14.48
N CYS A 350 -6.15 8.67 -13.87
CA CYS A 350 -5.20 9.33 -12.97
C CYS A 350 -4.78 8.43 -11.80
N VAL A 351 -5.68 7.61 -11.29
CA VAL A 351 -5.37 6.68 -10.19
C VAL A 351 -4.57 5.47 -10.70
N ARG A 352 -4.79 5.00 -11.94
CA ARG A 352 -3.89 3.99 -12.53
C ARG A 352 -2.51 4.57 -12.82
N ASP A 353 -2.45 5.75 -13.43
CA ASP A 353 -1.21 6.46 -13.79
C ASP A 353 -0.37 6.83 -12.55
N LEU A 354 -1.02 7.15 -11.43
CA LEU A 354 -0.37 7.30 -10.11
C LEU A 354 0.38 6.03 -9.70
N TYR A 355 -0.26 4.86 -9.85
CA TYR A 355 0.40 3.59 -9.52
C TYR A 355 1.49 3.23 -10.52
N GLU A 356 1.20 3.35 -11.82
CA GLU A 356 2.06 2.96 -12.93
C GLU A 356 3.35 3.78 -13.00
N ASN A 357 3.26 5.11 -12.84
CA ASN A 357 4.39 6.02 -13.08
C ASN A 357 5.08 6.52 -11.79
N TRP A 358 4.47 6.34 -10.60
CA TRP A 358 5.00 6.92 -9.36
C TRP A 358 5.09 5.91 -8.20
N ILE A 359 3.98 5.28 -7.80
CA ILE A 359 4.00 4.37 -6.63
C ILE A 359 4.80 3.09 -6.91
N ILE A 360 4.62 2.43 -8.07
CA ILE A 360 5.35 1.20 -8.39
C ILE A 360 6.85 1.46 -8.60
N PRO A 361 7.29 2.46 -9.39
CA PRO A 361 8.71 2.79 -9.53
C PRO A 361 9.37 3.14 -8.19
N LEU A 362 8.77 4.04 -7.41
CA LEU A 362 9.35 4.47 -6.13
C LEU A 362 9.31 3.37 -5.06
N THR A 363 8.36 2.43 -5.11
CA THR A 363 8.42 1.19 -4.30
C THR A 363 9.66 0.38 -4.67
N LYS A 364 9.96 0.23 -5.97
CA LYS A 364 11.13 -0.53 -6.45
C LYS A 364 12.46 0.16 -6.14
N GLU A 365 12.52 1.48 -6.13
CA GLU A 365 13.67 2.25 -5.63
C GLU A 365 13.92 1.93 -4.14
N VAL A 366 12.89 2.05 -3.29
CA VAL A 366 12.99 1.67 -1.85
C VAL A 366 13.35 0.19 -1.66
N GLU A 367 12.85 -0.71 -2.50
CA GLU A 367 13.21 -2.13 -2.47
C GLU A 367 14.70 -2.37 -2.78
N VAL A 368 15.27 -1.68 -3.77
CA VAL A 368 16.69 -1.79 -4.15
C VAL A 368 17.60 -1.12 -3.12
N ASP A 369 17.29 0.09 -2.68
CA ASP A 369 18.07 0.81 -1.67
C ASP A 369 18.15 0.02 -0.36
N TYR A 370 17.05 -0.63 0.03
CA TYR A 370 17.02 -1.48 1.22
C TYR A 370 17.91 -2.73 1.05
N LEU A 371 17.94 -3.34 -0.14
CA LEU A 371 18.81 -4.48 -0.42
C LEU A 371 20.29 -4.08 -0.43
N LEU A 372 20.64 -2.93 -1.01
CA LEU A 372 22.02 -2.42 -1.05
C LEU A 372 22.64 -2.24 0.35
N HIS A 373 21.82 -1.87 1.34
CA HIS A 373 22.25 -1.70 2.74
C HIS A 373 21.96 -2.92 3.63
N ARG A 374 21.53 -4.06 3.07
CA ARG A 374 21.04 -5.22 3.85
C ARG A 374 22.14 -6.02 4.57
N LEU A 375 23.41 -5.78 4.24
CA LEU A 375 24.56 -6.44 4.87
C LEU A 375 25.40 -5.48 5.74
N ASP A 376 24.98 -4.23 5.89
CA ASP A 376 25.76 -3.19 6.55
C ASP A 376 25.97 -3.47 8.05
N GLY A 377 27.20 -3.82 8.41
CA GLY A 377 27.58 -4.13 9.80
C GLY A 377 27.48 -5.61 10.18
N LEU A 378 27.14 -6.50 9.25
CA LEU A 378 27.27 -7.95 9.44
C LEU A 378 28.74 -8.39 9.29
N SER A 379 29.10 -9.46 10.01
CA SER A 379 30.39 -10.15 9.86
C SER A 379 30.39 -11.11 8.65
N GLN A 380 31.58 -11.54 8.22
CA GLN A 380 31.69 -12.53 7.12
C GLN A 380 31.02 -13.86 7.50
N ASP A 381 31.16 -14.30 8.74
CA ASP A 381 30.56 -15.55 9.23
C ASP A 381 29.02 -15.52 9.13
N GLU A 382 28.39 -14.38 9.46
CA GLU A 382 26.94 -14.17 9.31
C GLU A 382 26.51 -14.11 7.83
N ILE A 383 27.33 -13.53 6.96
CA ILE A 383 27.08 -13.48 5.50
C ILE A 383 27.19 -14.87 4.88
N ASP A 384 28.15 -15.69 5.34
CA ASP A 384 28.34 -17.06 4.89
C ASP A 384 27.22 -18.00 5.41
N GLU A 385 26.74 -17.81 6.64
CA GLU A 385 25.53 -18.49 7.16
C GLU A 385 24.27 -18.14 6.34
N LEU A 386 24.11 -16.87 5.96
CA LEU A 386 23.03 -16.44 5.07
C LEU A 386 23.17 -17.06 3.67
N MET A 387 24.37 -17.16 3.09
CA MET A 387 24.58 -17.85 1.80
C MET A 387 24.32 -19.36 1.89
N GLY A 388 24.58 -20.00 3.04
CA GLY A 388 24.32 -21.42 3.30
C GLY A 388 22.86 -21.78 3.60
N SER A 389 21.98 -20.78 3.75
CA SER A 389 20.56 -20.98 4.07
C SER A 389 19.74 -21.32 2.81
N HIS A 390 18.97 -22.41 2.85
CA HIS A 390 18.15 -22.97 1.76
C HIS A 390 16.70 -23.23 2.20
#